data_AF-A0AAN7PCL7-F1
#
_entry.id   AF-A0AAN7PCL7-F1
#
_cell.length_a   1.000
_cell.length_b   1.000
_cell.length_c   1.000
_cell.angle_alpha   90.00
_cell.angle_beta   90.00
_cell.angle_gamma   90.00
#
_symmetry.space_group_name_H-M   'P 1'
#
loop_
_entity.id
_entity.type
_entity.pdbx_description
1 polymer ?
#
loop_
_entity_poly.entity_id
_entity_poly.type
_entity_poly.pdbx_seq_one_letter_code
_entity_poly.pdbx_strand_id
1 'polypeptide(L)'
;MPHFCSVVKCSMRAERDKVSFFRFPAVLNHLNSLSSERRNAWIKALKRGPLSESHLRNGRICSRHFLTRKPAALDDKTNPDWIPNQNLGYISIVQPSSSASSRFERSVKRSRAEVEVCY
;
A
#
# COMPACT_ATOMS: atom_id res chain seq x y z
N MET A 1 11.22 -1.14 11.18
CA MET A 1 9.74 -1.06 11.14
C MET A 1 9.27 -1.59 9.79
N PRO A 2 8.47 -2.66 9.70
CA PRO A 2 8.04 -3.21 8.42
C PRO A 2 7.26 -2.15 7.61
N HIS A 3 7.67 -1.91 6.37
CA HIS A 3 6.93 -1.05 5.46
C HIS A 3 5.80 -1.85 4.80
N PHE A 4 4.55 -1.54 5.15
CA PHE A 4 3.36 -2.10 4.52
C PHE A 4 2.83 -1.16 3.44
N CYS A 5 2.19 -1.75 2.42
CA CYS A 5 1.53 -0.99 1.38
C CYS A 5 0.13 -0.53 1.83
N SER A 6 -0.19 0.75 1.59
CA SER A 6 -1.50 1.33 1.91
C SER A 6 -2.63 0.87 0.98
N VAL A 7 -2.30 0.27 -0.17
CA VAL A 7 -3.28 -0.26 -1.15
C VAL A 7 -4.04 -1.45 -0.55
N VAL A 8 -5.35 -1.48 -0.81
CA VAL A 8 -6.25 -2.53 -0.33
C VAL A 8 -5.79 -3.90 -0.82
N LYS A 9 -5.77 -4.90 0.08
CA LYS A 9 -5.32 -6.29 -0.19
C LYS A 9 -3.87 -6.42 -0.69
N CYS A 10 -3.03 -5.39 -0.59
CA CYS A 10 -1.62 -5.50 -0.93
C CYS A 10 -0.81 -5.99 0.28
N SER A 11 -0.18 -7.17 0.15
CA SER A 11 0.64 -7.79 1.21
C SER A 11 2.15 -7.72 0.92
N MET A 12 2.57 -6.85 -0.02
CA MET A 12 3.96 -6.69 -0.41
C MET A 12 4.80 -6.13 0.75
N ARG A 13 6.03 -6.61 0.88
CA ARG A 13 7.03 -6.20 1.87
C ARG A 13 8.36 -5.93 1.18
N ALA A 14 9.08 -4.89 1.63
CA ALA A 14 10.32 -4.45 0.98
C ALA A 14 11.38 -5.55 0.93
N GLU A 15 11.67 -6.17 2.07
CA GLU A 15 12.73 -7.17 2.20
C GLU A 15 12.39 -8.49 1.50
N ARG A 16 11.16 -8.99 1.69
CA ARG A 16 10.72 -10.28 1.12
C ARG A 16 10.55 -10.21 -0.39
N ASP A 17 9.87 -9.17 -0.87
CA ASP A 17 9.43 -9.08 -2.26
C ASP A 17 10.33 -8.19 -3.12
N LYS A 18 11.39 -7.61 -2.54
CA LYS A 18 12.37 -6.73 -3.21
C LYS A 18 11.72 -5.60 -4.02
N VAL A 19 10.71 -4.95 -3.44
CA VAL A 19 10.00 -3.83 -4.06
C VAL A 19 10.27 -2.50 -3.35
N SER A 20 10.35 -1.42 -4.12
CA SER A 20 10.48 -0.07 -3.60
C SER A 20 9.16 0.44 -3.05
N PHE A 21 9.22 1.32 -2.04
CA PHE A 21 8.07 1.95 -1.40
C PHE A 21 8.16 3.47 -1.51
N PHE A 22 7.08 4.09 -1.94
CA PHE A 22 6.98 5.53 -2.13
C PHE A 22 6.03 6.14 -1.12
N ARG A 23 6.37 7.32 -0.58
CA ARG A 23 5.53 8.06 0.36
C ARG A 23 4.37 8.71 -0.38
N PHE A 24 3.28 9.01 0.33
CA PHE A 24 2.30 9.93 -0.20
C PHE A 24 2.93 11.31 -0.46
N PRO A 25 2.49 12.02 -1.50
CA PRO A 25 2.94 13.38 -1.76
C PRO A 25 2.77 14.28 -0.52
N ALA A 26 3.83 15.00 -0.16
CA ALA A 26 3.75 16.07 0.82
C ALA A 26 3.07 17.30 0.20
N VAL A 27 2.21 18.00 0.94
CA VAL A 27 1.78 19.34 0.53
C VAL A 27 2.94 20.28 0.87
N LEU A 28 3.52 20.89 -0.16
CA LEU A 28 4.68 21.76 -0.05
C LEU A 28 4.23 23.22 -0.12
N ASN A 29 4.61 24.03 0.88
CA ASN A 29 4.18 25.43 1.04
C ASN A 29 4.33 26.31 -0.22
N HIS A 30 5.33 26.05 -1.07
CA HIS A 30 5.60 26.82 -2.29
C HIS A 30 4.93 26.25 -3.56
N LEU A 31 4.49 24.98 -3.53
CA LEU A 31 3.81 24.28 -4.63
C LEU A 31 2.44 23.76 -4.17
N ASN A 32 1.76 24.53 -3.32
CA ASN A 32 0.58 24.10 -2.59
C ASN A 32 -0.52 23.57 -3.50
N SER A 33 -0.75 24.19 -4.66
CA SER A 33 -1.80 23.78 -5.60
C SER A 33 -1.53 22.39 -6.19
N LEU A 34 -0.41 22.20 -6.88
CA LEU A 34 -0.06 20.94 -7.55
C LEU A 34 0.18 19.80 -6.55
N SER A 35 0.85 20.07 -5.44
CA SER A 35 1.14 19.06 -4.42
C SER A 35 -0.12 18.59 -3.69
N SER A 36 -1.04 19.51 -3.38
CA SER A 36 -2.36 19.16 -2.82
C SER A 36 -3.21 18.40 -3.83
N GLU A 37 -3.20 18.82 -5.09
CA GLU A 37 -3.93 18.12 -6.15
C GLU A 37 -3.44 16.67 -6.29
N ARG A 38 -2.12 16.48 -6.36
CA ARG A 38 -1.52 15.15 -6.46
C ARG A 38 -1.86 14.28 -5.27
N ARG A 39 -1.74 14.83 -4.04
CA ARG A 39 -2.12 14.12 -2.81
C ARG A 39 -3.59 13.70 -2.86
N ASN A 40 -4.49 14.59 -3.23
CA ASN A 40 -5.92 14.30 -3.34
C ASN A 40 -6.20 13.24 -4.41
N ALA A 41 -5.49 13.28 -5.53
CA ALA A 41 -5.61 12.28 -6.59
C ALA A 41 -5.16 10.88 -6.11
N TRP A 42 -4.09 10.79 -5.32
CA TRP A 42 -3.66 9.53 -4.70
C TRP A 42 -4.68 8.98 -3.71
N ILE A 43 -5.26 9.85 -2.86
CA ILE A 43 -6.30 9.45 -1.90
C ILE A 43 -7.53 8.90 -2.65
N LYS A 44 -7.97 9.61 -3.71
CA LYS A 44 -9.08 9.17 -4.57
C LYS A 44 -8.78 7.85 -5.27
N ALA A 45 -7.57 7.67 -5.79
CA ALA A 45 -7.16 6.46 -6.50
C ALA A 45 -7.24 5.21 -5.62
N LEU A 46 -6.88 5.32 -4.35
CA LEU A 46 -6.93 4.21 -3.40
C LEU A 46 -8.35 3.75 -3.07
N LYS A 47 -9.35 4.62 -3.24
CA LYS A 47 -10.76 4.40 -2.83
C LYS A 47 -10.87 3.82 -1.41
N ARG A 48 -9.94 4.23 -0.55
CA ARG A 48 -9.94 3.89 0.86
C ARG A 48 -10.81 4.92 1.56
N GLY A 49 -11.45 4.52 2.66
CA GLY A 49 -12.16 5.47 3.53
C GLY A 49 -11.25 6.62 4.00
N PRO A 50 -11.78 7.58 4.78
CA PRO A 50 -11.03 8.76 5.19
C PRO A 50 -9.68 8.36 5.83
N LEU A 51 -8.58 8.86 5.26
CA LEU A 51 -7.23 8.63 5.76
C LEU A 51 -6.85 9.76 6.71
N SER A 52 -6.33 9.41 7.90
CA SER A 52 -5.79 10.40 8.83
C SER A 52 -4.50 11.02 8.28
N GLU A 53 -4.17 12.24 8.72
CA GLU A 53 -2.91 12.88 8.31
C GLU A 53 -1.67 12.08 8.77
N SER A 54 -1.76 11.39 9.92
CA SER A 54 -0.71 10.46 10.36
C SER A 54 -0.51 9.30 9.38
N HIS A 55 -1.59 8.79 8.79
CA HIS A 55 -1.53 7.78 7.74
C HIS A 55 -0.93 8.36 6.45
N LEU A 56 -1.28 9.58 6.06
CA LEU A 56 -0.70 10.20 4.86
C LEU A 56 0.81 10.45 5.02
N ARG A 57 1.27 10.88 6.20
CA ARG A 57 2.71 11.08 6.46
C ARG A 57 3.52 9.78 6.42
N ASN A 58 3.02 8.72 7.04
CA ASN A 58 3.77 7.48 7.25
C ASN A 58 3.44 6.37 6.24
N GLY A 59 2.29 6.46 5.60
CA GLY A 59 1.80 5.50 4.61
C GLY A 59 2.71 5.42 3.39
N ARG A 60 2.73 4.25 2.77
CA ARG A 60 3.60 3.95 1.63
C ARG A 60 2.85 3.14 0.58
N ILE A 61 3.18 3.34 -0.68
CA ILE A 61 2.67 2.56 -1.81
C ILE A 61 3.86 1.85 -2.46
N CYS A 62 3.74 0.54 -2.72
CA CYS A 62 4.83 -0.20 -3.35
C CYS A 62 4.87 0.05 -4.87
N SER A 63 6.04 -0.17 -5.46
CA SER A 63 6.31 0.06 -6.89
C SER A 63 5.37 -0.68 -7.84
N ARG A 64 4.74 -1.78 -7.40
CA ARG A 64 3.79 -2.56 -8.21
C ARG A 64 2.56 -1.77 -8.67
N HIS A 65 2.23 -0.67 -8.00
CA HIS A 65 1.04 0.13 -8.32
C HIS A 65 1.28 1.20 -9.38
N PHE A 66 2.50 1.26 -9.94
CA PHE A 66 2.93 2.14 -11.02
C PHE A 66 3.42 1.31 -12.20
N LEU A 67 3.15 1.75 -13.44
CA LEU A 67 3.57 1.09 -14.68
C LEU A 67 5.10 1.03 -14.77
N THR A 68 5.77 2.16 -14.57
CA THR A 68 7.23 2.30 -14.58
C THR A 68 7.89 1.94 -13.24
N ARG A 69 7.13 1.33 -12.31
CA ARG A 69 7.59 0.99 -10.95
C ARG A 69 7.99 2.19 -10.09
N LYS A 70 7.72 3.41 -10.54
CA LYS A 70 8.04 4.65 -9.84
C LYS A 70 6.94 5.69 -10.11
N PRO A 71 6.60 6.56 -9.14
CA PRO A 71 5.75 7.70 -9.40
C PRO A 71 6.45 8.73 -10.30
N ALA A 72 5.68 9.35 -11.19
CA ALA A 72 6.17 10.43 -12.08
C ALA A 72 6.59 11.69 -11.28
N ALA A 73 7.16 12.67 -11.98
CA ALA A 73 7.46 13.98 -11.38
C ALA A 73 6.17 14.72 -10.96
N LEU A 74 6.30 15.78 -10.15
CA LEU A 74 5.12 16.49 -9.63
C LEU A 74 4.41 17.30 -10.72
N ASP A 75 5.20 17.89 -11.59
CA ASP A 75 4.89 18.71 -12.76
C ASP A 75 4.39 17.88 -13.96
N ASP A 76 4.79 16.62 -14.08
CA ASP A 76 4.37 15.72 -15.18
C ASP A 76 2.99 15.09 -14.92
N LYS A 77 1.94 15.92 -14.99
CA LYS A 77 0.54 15.51 -14.75
C LYS A 77 -0.03 14.60 -15.85
N THR A 78 0.54 14.67 -17.05
CA THR A 78 0.13 13.86 -18.20
C THR A 78 0.55 12.40 -18.10
N ASN A 79 1.52 12.10 -17.24
CA ASN A 79 2.02 10.75 -17.07
C ASN A 79 0.98 9.86 -16.36
N PRO A 80 0.70 8.65 -16.87
CA PRO A 80 -0.18 7.71 -16.19
C PRO A 80 0.31 7.37 -14.77
N ASP A 81 1.62 7.39 -14.51
CA ASP A 81 2.23 7.14 -13.20
C ASP A 81 2.28 8.37 -12.29
N TRP A 82 1.61 9.46 -12.65
CA TRP A 82 1.41 10.59 -11.73
C TRP A 82 0.63 10.17 -10.47
N ILE A 83 -0.25 9.16 -10.61
CA ILE A 83 -1.02 8.49 -9.56
C ILE A 83 -0.82 6.97 -9.59
N PRO A 84 -1.05 6.26 -8.46
CA PRO A 84 -1.11 4.81 -8.49
C PRO A 84 -2.33 4.35 -9.31
N ASN A 85 -2.09 3.56 -10.34
CA ASN A 85 -3.12 3.13 -11.29
C ASN A 85 -3.20 1.59 -11.45
N GLN A 86 -2.19 0.84 -11.03
CA GLN A 86 -2.14 -0.62 -11.17
C GLN A 86 -2.57 -1.36 -9.89
N ASN A 87 -3.23 -2.51 -10.07
CA ASN A 87 -3.55 -3.49 -9.01
C ASN A 87 -4.14 -2.90 -7.71
N LEU A 88 -5.10 -1.97 -7.80
CA LEU A 88 -5.60 -1.21 -6.63
C LEU A 88 -6.51 -2.00 -5.67
N GLY A 89 -6.74 -3.30 -5.94
CA GLY A 89 -7.34 -4.24 -4.98
C GLY A 89 -8.86 -4.14 -4.76
N TYR A 90 -9.52 -3.09 -5.30
CA TYR A 90 -10.98 -2.95 -5.26
C TYR A 90 -11.69 -3.50 -6.51
N ILE A 91 -10.96 -3.78 -7.60
CA ILE A 91 -11.48 -4.50 -8.78
C ILE A 91 -11.00 -5.95 -8.66
N SER A 92 -11.70 -6.73 -7.85
CA SER A 92 -11.56 -8.19 -7.89
C SER A 92 -12.95 -8.77 -7.82
N ILE A 93 -13.42 -9.34 -8.93
CA ILE A 93 -14.49 -10.34 -8.94
C ILE A 93 -14.16 -11.30 -7.79
N VAL A 94 -15.10 -11.42 -6.86
CA VAL A 94 -14.93 -11.91 -5.49
C VAL A 94 -14.00 -13.13 -5.42
N GLN A 95 -12.81 -12.94 -4.88
CA GLN A 95 -12.02 -14.03 -4.32
C GLN A 95 -12.06 -13.88 -2.80
N PRO A 96 -12.68 -14.80 -2.06
CA PRO A 96 -12.76 -14.72 -0.62
C PRO A 96 -11.34 -14.73 -0.04
N SER A 97 -11.02 -13.71 0.75
CA SER A 97 -9.78 -13.68 1.52
C SER A 97 -9.72 -14.88 2.47
N SER A 98 -8.50 -15.31 2.86
CA SER A 98 -8.29 -16.36 3.86
C SER A 98 -9.30 -16.26 5.00
N SER A 99 -10.16 -17.27 5.14
CA SER A 99 -11.21 -17.31 6.15
C SER A 99 -10.63 -17.13 7.55
N ALA A 100 -11.40 -16.57 8.48
CA ALA A 100 -11.00 -16.48 9.90
C ALA A 100 -10.56 -17.84 10.45
N SER A 101 -11.19 -18.94 10.01
CA SER A 101 -10.79 -20.32 10.33
C SER A 101 -9.35 -20.64 9.89
N SER A 102 -8.98 -20.34 8.65
CA SER A 102 -7.61 -20.60 8.15
C SER A 102 -6.53 -19.81 8.89
N ARG A 103 -6.89 -18.67 9.51
CA ARG A 103 -5.96 -17.88 10.34
C ARG A 103 -5.83 -18.48 11.73
N PHE A 104 -6.94 -18.89 12.33
CA PHE A 104 -6.97 -19.59 13.62
C PHE A 104 -6.15 -20.88 13.57
N GLU A 105 -6.37 -21.73 12.56
CA GLU A 105 -5.63 -22.98 12.38
C GLU A 105 -4.11 -22.77 12.29
N ARG A 106 -3.68 -21.74 11.56
CA ARG A 106 -2.25 -21.39 11.47
C ARG A 106 -1.67 -20.93 12.80
N SER A 107 -2.45 -20.25 13.64
CA SER A 107 -2.03 -19.85 14.99
C SER A 107 -1.83 -21.08 15.89
N VAL A 108 -2.80 -22.01 15.88
CA VAL A 108 -2.75 -23.25 16.67
C VAL A 108 -1.56 -24.13 16.24
N LYS A 109 -1.27 -24.23 14.94
CA LYS A 109 -0.10 -24.99 14.46
C LYS A 109 1.22 -24.39 14.97
N ARG A 110 1.36 -23.07 15.01
CA ARG A 110 2.58 -22.41 15.52
C ARG A 110 2.78 -22.65 17.01
N SER A 111 1.71 -22.52 17.80
CA SER A 111 1.80 -22.76 19.24
C SER A 111 2.15 -24.22 19.57
N ARG A 112 1.66 -25.19 18.77
CA ARG A 112 2.04 -26.60 18.93
C ARG A 112 3.51 -26.87 18.59
N ALA A 113 4.01 -26.27 17.50
CA ALA A 113 5.41 -26.43 17.09
C ALA A 113 6.39 -25.80 18.10
N GLU A 114 6.04 -24.68 18.75
CA GLU A 114 6.86 -24.11 19.83
C GLU A 114 6.93 -25.02 21.06
N VAL A 115 5.86 -25.74 21.37
CA VAL A 115 5.84 -26.70 22.50
C VAL A 115 6.65 -27.96 22.17
N GLU A 116 6.62 -28.45 20.92
CA GLU A 116 7.38 -29.63 20.48
C GLU A 116 8.89 -29.39 20.37
N VAL A 117 9.36 -28.15 20.18
CA VAL A 117 10.80 -27.81 20.08
C VAL A 117 11.46 -27.62 21.47
N CYS A 118 10.65 -27.47 22.52
CA CYS A 118 11.13 -27.24 23.90
C CYS A 118 11.26 -28.53 24.74
N TYR A 119 11.20 -29.71 24.12
CA TYR A 119 11.37 -31.02 24.76
C TYR A 119 12.48 -31.81 24.06
#